data_AF-C1N912-F1
#
_entry.id   AF-C1N912-F1
#
_cell.length_a   1.000
_cell.length_b   1.000
_cell.length_c   1.000
_cell.angle_alpha   90.00
_cell.angle_beta   90.00
_cell.angle_gamma   90.00
#
_symmetry.space_group_name_H-M   'P 1'
#
loop_
_entity.id
_entity.type
_entity.pdbx_description
1 polymer ?
#
loop_
_entity_poly.entity_id
_entity_poly.type
_entity_poly.pdbx_seq_one_letter_code
_entity_poly.pdbx_strand_id
1 'polypeptide(L)' 'IDYYALLGVKPGASADELKKAYRREAMRWHPDRHPEGEAKRAAEKKFKQVSEAY' A
#
# COMPACT_ATOMS: atom_id res chain seq x y z
N ILE A 1 4.53 -0.68 -14.60
CA ILE A 1 3.31 -0.76 -13.77
C ILE A 1 3.25 0.54 -12.98
N ASP A 2 2.14 1.26 -13.05
CA ASP A 2 2.02 2.60 -12.48
C ASP A 2 1.83 2.52 -10.96
N TYR A 3 2.95 2.46 -10.25
CA TYR A 3 3.03 2.33 -8.80
C TYR A 3 2.36 3.48 -8.05
N TYR A 4 2.33 4.65 -8.68
CA TYR A 4 1.63 5.82 -8.19
C TYR A 4 0.12 5.58 -8.13
N ALA A 5 -0.46 4.95 -9.15
CA ALA A 5 -1.89 4.61 -9.18
C ALA A 5 -2.26 3.58 -8.10
N LEU A 6 -1.36 2.65 -7.78
CA LEU A 6 -1.54 1.63 -6.73
C LEU A 6 -1.59 2.23 -5.32
N LEU A 7 -0.77 3.26 -5.09
CA LEU A 7 -0.70 4.04 -3.86
C LEU A 7 -1.72 5.20 -3.82
N GLY A 8 -2.51 5.38 -4.88
CA GLY A 8 -3.47 6.48 -5.02
C GLY A 8 -2.81 7.86 -5.10
N VAL A 9 -1.52 7.94 -5.45
CA VAL A 9 -0.78 9.20 -5.65
C VAL A 9 -0.68 9.53 -7.13
N LYS A 10 -0.56 10.82 -7.46
CA LYS A 10 -0.42 11.23 -8.85
C LYS A 10 0.94 10.79 -9.42
N PRO A 11 1.01 10.42 -10.71
CA PRO A 11 2.28 10.27 -11.39
C PRO A 11 3.02 11.61 -11.36
N GLY A 12 4.20 11.64 -10.74
CA GLY A 12 4.96 12.87 -10.43
C GLY A 12 4.85 13.33 -8.97
N ALA A 13 4.18 12.56 -8.10
CA ALA A 13 4.21 12.80 -6.66
C ALA A 13 5.66 12.74 -6.14
N SER A 14 6.00 13.66 -5.23
CA SER A 14 7.33 13.69 -4.63
C SER A 14 7.57 12.47 -3.76
N ALA A 15 8.84 12.09 -3.57
CA ALA A 15 9.22 10.97 -2.71
C ALA A 15 8.60 11.06 -1.30
N ASP A 16 8.38 12.27 -0.78
CA ASP A 16 7.72 12.50 0.52
C ASP A 16 6.22 12.10 0.50
N GLU A 17 5.50 12.44 -0.57
CA GLU A 17 4.10 12.01 -0.79
C GLU A 17 4.02 10.50 -0.95
N LEU A 18 4.94 9.90 -1.71
CA LEU A 18 5.01 8.45 -1.89
C LEU A 18 5.23 7.74 -0.54
N LYS A 19 6.15 8.25 0.29
CA LYS A 19 6.46 7.71 1.62
C LYS A 19 5.30 7.90 2.61
N LYS A 20 4.52 8.97 2.46
CA LYS A 20 3.28 9.19 3.22
C LYS A 20 2.18 8.22 2.80
N ALA A 21 1.93 8.09 1.50
CA ALA A 21 0.94 7.19 0.95
C ALA A 21 1.25 5.74 1.30
N TYR A 22 2.51 5.32 1.11
CA TYR A 22 3.01 4.00 1.51
C TYR A 22 2.75 3.72 2.98
N ARG A 23 3.14 4.62 3.90
CA ARG A 23 2.88 4.43 5.35
C ARG A 23 1.40 4.31 5.66
N ARG A 24 0.57 5.11 4.98
CA ARG A 24 -0.88 5.12 5.19
C ARG A 24 -1.51 3.82 4.72
N GLU A 25 -1.10 3.33 3.56
CA GLU A 25 -1.60 2.09 2.97
C GLU A 25 -1.06 0.86 3.69
N ALA A 26 0.22 0.85 4.07
CA ALA A 26 0.85 -0.17 4.89
C ALA A 26 0.15 -0.33 6.25
N MET A 27 -0.18 0.78 6.94
CA MET A 27 -0.99 0.73 8.16
C MET A 27 -2.44 0.31 7.90
N ARG A 28 -2.98 0.59 6.70
CA ARG A 28 -4.35 0.22 6.34
C ARG A 28 -4.48 -1.26 5.99
N TRP A 29 -3.43 -1.88 5.46
CA TRP A 29 -3.32 -3.31 5.15
C TRP A 29 -2.44 -4.07 6.15
N HIS A 30 -2.14 -3.50 7.32
CA HIS A 30 -1.30 -4.18 8.28
C HIS A 30 -2.04 -5.41 8.85
N PRO A 31 -1.43 -6.60 8.89
CA PRO A 31 -2.09 -7.83 9.34
C PRO A 31 -2.62 -7.73 10.78
N ASP A 32 -2.02 -6.88 11.61
CA ASP A 32 -2.49 -6.57 12.98
C ASP A 32 -3.90 -5.95 13.03
N ARG A 33 -4.29 -5.21 11.98
CA ARG A 33 -5.61 -4.56 11.88
C ARG A 33 -6.64 -5.39 11.12
N HIS A 34 -6.24 -6.53 10.55
CA HIS A 34 -7.10 -7.40 9.76
C HIS A 34 -7.24 -8.76 10.43
N PRO A 35 -8.42 -9.09 10.99
CA PRO A 35 -8.67 -10.41 11.54
C PRO A 35 -8.47 -11.50 10.49
N GLU A 36 -8.03 -12.68 10.93
CA GLU A 36 -7.60 -13.77 10.08
C GLU A 36 -8.68 -14.20 9.07
N GLY A 37 -8.27 -14.55 7.84
CA GLY A 37 -9.18 -14.92 6.75
C GLY A 37 -8.92 -14.16 5.45
N GLU A 38 -9.99 -13.86 4.72
CA GLU A 38 -9.93 -13.25 3.37
C GLU A 38 -9.36 -11.82 3.40
N ALA A 39 -9.63 -11.07 4.48
CA ALA A 39 -9.08 -9.75 4.73
C ALA A 39 -7.54 -9.77 4.84
N LYS A 40 -6.97 -10.77 5.52
CA LYS A 40 -5.51 -10.96 5.64
C LYS A 40 -4.87 -11.25 4.28
N ARG A 41 -5.48 -12.10 3.44
CA ARG A 41 -4.97 -12.37 2.08
C ARG A 41 -5.04 -11.15 1.16
N ALA A 42 -6.14 -10.41 1.20
CA ALA A 42 -6.29 -9.17 0.44
C ALA A 42 -5.28 -8.10 0.89
N ALA A 43 -5.06 -8.02 2.20
CA ALA A 43 -4.07 -7.17 2.83
C ALA A 43 -2.64 -7.52 2.41
N GLU A 44 -2.27 -8.80 2.46
CA GLU A 44 -0.95 -9.28 2.04
C GLU A 44 -0.70 -8.99 0.54
N LYS A 45 -1.71 -9.20 -0.31
CA LYS A 45 -1.63 -8.95 -1.75
C LYS A 45 -1.43 -7.46 -2.04
N LYS A 46 -2.20 -6.58 -1.39
CA LYS A 46 -2.03 -5.12 -1.52
C LYS A 46 -0.73 -4.63 -0.91
N PHE A 47 -0.34 -5.16 0.26
CA PHE A 47 0.93 -4.83 0.90
C PHE A 47 2.11 -5.18 0.00
N LYS A 48 2.08 -6.35 -0.65
CA LYS A 48 3.11 -6.77 -1.61
C LYS A 48 3.16 -5.86 -2.83
N GLN A 49 2.01 -5.50 -3.42
CA GLN A 49 1.96 -4.55 -4.53
C GLN A 49 2.47 -3.15 -4.15
N VAL A 50 2.17 -2.71 -2.93
CA VAL A 50 2.64 -1.43 -2.37
C VAL A 50 4.13 -1.47 -2.03
N SER A 51 4.67 -2.64 -1.65
CA SER A 51 6.09 -2.83 -1.40
C SER A 51 6.92 -2.99 -2.67
N GLU A 52 6.33 -3.48 -3.76
CA GLU A 52 6.94 -3.54 -5.09
C GLU A 52 6.92 -2.17 -5.79
N ALA A 53 6.06 -1.26 -5.29
CA ALA A 53 5.89 0.11 -5.74
C ALA A 53 6.89 1.13 -5.17
N TYR A 54 7.63 0.75 -4.14
CA TYR A 54 8.66 1.54 -3.49
C TYR A 54 10.04 1.08 -3.95
#